data_AF-A0A8H4ZDU4-F1
#
_entry.id   AF-A0A8H4ZDU4-F1
#
_cell.length_a   1.000
_cell.length_b   1.000
_cell.length_c   1.000
_cell.angle_alpha   90.00
_cell.angle_beta   90.00
_cell.angle_gamma   90.00
#
_symmetry.space_group_name_H-M   'P 1'
#
loop_
_entity.id
_entity.type
_entity.pdbx_description
1 polymer ?
#
loop_
_entity_poly.entity_id
_entity_poly.type
_entity_poly.pdbx_seq_one_letter_code
_entity_poly.pdbx_strand_id
1 'polypeptide(L)'
;MTGYTLPDFDELPAVEGMPQGCAWGVFDAVGKKDVFGTINLLTPEVVTAAASEVVEGISVSLNWPIGAIEKPSFLRKGLEHKIIDFRDSTMPLYGFDDEVSFNTQCSSQWDSLCHFNHQPTGTAYNGTKGSAEIFQQNFGDEDKDEKYPTLNHWHSRGCLVARGVLIDYKAWADKKGIRYDLFDAHRIQISEIEQVAAHQGVSFRQGDVLIIRTGFTEALSTMNGQQQSEALSAYRTIGVDGSKESAKWFWNRHFAAVAGDAIAFEAMPPLNDDGTEGPVSGLVLHQYFLSLFGMPIGELWDLEALSKTCSQFGRYSFMLTSSPLNVPGSIGSPPNAIAIF
;
A
#
# COMPACT_ATOMS: atom_id res chain seq x y z
N MET A 1 4.47 3.77 28.23
CA MET A 1 3.50 4.59 27.47
C MET A 1 4.31 5.31 26.42
N THR A 2 4.41 4.75 25.22
CA THR A 2 5.33 5.26 24.18
C THR A 2 4.68 5.01 22.83
N GLY A 3 3.73 5.88 22.51
CA GLY A 3 3.06 5.99 21.23
C GLY A 3 2.69 7.46 21.05
N TYR A 4 2.54 7.92 19.81
CA TYR A 4 2.07 9.27 19.56
C TYR A 4 0.68 9.43 20.19
N THR A 5 0.48 10.51 20.94
CA THR A 5 -0.89 10.95 21.28
C THR A 5 -1.37 11.81 20.13
N LEU A 6 -2.05 11.16 19.17
CA LEU A 6 -2.61 11.83 18.01
C LEU A 6 -4.06 12.26 18.30
N PRO A 7 -4.51 13.41 17.76
CA PRO A 7 -5.92 13.77 17.79
C PRO A 7 -6.73 12.79 16.93
N ASP A 8 -7.97 12.53 17.34
CA ASP A 8 -8.92 11.82 16.48
C ASP A 8 -9.23 12.67 15.23
N PHE A 9 -9.78 12.03 14.19
CA PHE A 9 -10.01 12.63 12.88
C PHE A 9 -10.80 13.95 12.94
N ASP A 10 -11.83 14.03 13.80
CA ASP A 10 -12.66 15.22 13.95
C ASP A 10 -11.98 16.33 14.78
N GLU A 11 -10.92 15.97 15.51
CA GLU A 11 -10.13 16.87 16.35
C GLU A 11 -8.85 17.36 15.65
N LEU A 12 -8.56 16.84 14.45
CA LEU A 12 -7.46 17.30 13.63
C LEU A 12 -7.56 18.82 13.38
N PRO A 13 -6.48 19.58 13.58
CA PRO A 13 -6.46 21.02 13.31
C PRO A 13 -6.84 21.32 11.86
N ALA A 14 -7.59 22.40 11.66
CA ALA A 14 -7.93 22.84 10.32
C ALA A 14 -6.67 23.26 9.55
N VAL A 15 -6.54 22.78 8.31
CA VAL A 15 -5.48 23.17 7.37
C VAL A 15 -6.11 24.04 6.28
N GLU A 16 -5.59 25.24 6.08
CA GLU A 16 -6.14 26.21 5.12
C GLU A 16 -6.24 25.61 3.71
N GLY A 17 -7.43 25.71 3.10
CA GLY A 17 -7.69 25.21 1.75
C GLY A 17 -7.82 23.69 1.62
N MET A 18 -7.81 22.95 2.74
CA MET A 18 -7.95 21.50 2.77
C MET A 18 -9.22 21.08 3.53
N PRO A 19 -9.81 19.92 3.22
CA PRO A 19 -10.97 19.42 3.96
C PRO A 19 -10.58 18.95 5.38
N GLN A 20 -11.59 18.78 6.24
CA GLN A 20 -11.41 18.14 7.56
C GLN A 20 -10.76 16.76 7.39
N GLY A 21 -9.80 16.43 8.25
CA GLY A 21 -9.01 15.20 8.16
C GLY A 21 -7.63 15.38 7.52
N CYS A 22 -7.25 16.59 7.13
CA CYS A 22 -5.88 16.87 6.70
C CYS A 22 -4.93 16.85 7.91
N ALA A 23 -3.97 15.92 7.93
CA ALA A 23 -3.04 15.74 9.06
C ALA A 23 -1.69 16.46 8.87
N TRP A 24 -1.63 17.45 7.98
CA TRP A 24 -0.41 18.21 7.74
C TRP A 24 0.01 18.99 8.99
N GLY A 25 1.32 19.01 9.26
CA GLY A 25 1.86 19.63 10.48
C GLY A 25 1.84 18.75 11.72
N VAL A 26 1.07 17.64 11.74
CA VAL A 26 0.98 16.75 12.91
C VAL A 26 2.32 16.08 13.22
N PHE A 27 3.07 15.71 12.19
CA PHE A 27 4.37 15.03 12.32
C PHE A 27 5.55 15.97 12.07
N ASP A 28 5.32 17.26 11.82
CA ASP A 28 6.40 18.21 11.53
C ASP A 28 7.35 18.36 12.72
N ALA A 29 8.64 18.51 12.41
CA ALA A 29 9.63 18.98 13.37
C ALA A 29 9.74 20.50 13.31
N VAL A 30 10.29 21.13 14.36
CA VAL A 30 10.47 22.59 14.40
C VAL A 30 11.31 23.05 13.20
N GLY A 31 10.67 23.81 12.29
CA GLY A 31 11.31 24.34 11.09
C GLY A 31 11.53 23.32 9.95
N LYS A 32 11.01 22.09 10.06
CA LYS A 32 11.12 21.07 9.02
C LYS A 32 9.80 20.32 8.83
N LYS A 33 9.26 20.41 7.61
CA LYS A 33 8.09 19.65 7.19
C LYS A 33 8.40 18.16 7.18
N ASP A 34 7.47 17.37 7.67
CA ASP A 34 7.54 15.92 7.58
C ASP A 34 7.30 15.40 6.15
N VAL A 35 7.98 14.30 5.82
CA VAL A 35 7.88 13.60 4.53
C VAL A 35 7.51 12.12 4.66
N PHE A 36 7.28 11.63 5.89
CA PHE A 36 7.03 10.21 6.15
C PHE A 36 5.56 9.90 6.48
N GLY A 37 4.81 10.89 6.95
CA GLY A 37 3.45 10.77 7.42
C GLY A 37 3.31 9.73 8.53
N THR A 38 2.38 8.80 8.37
CA THR A 38 2.07 7.79 9.39
C THR A 38 3.17 6.76 9.60
N ILE A 39 4.20 6.70 8.73
CA ILE A 39 5.42 5.90 8.98
C ILE A 39 6.18 6.41 10.22
N ASN A 40 5.94 7.65 10.66
CA ASN A 40 6.43 8.15 11.95
C ASN A 40 5.92 7.34 13.16
N LEU A 41 4.79 6.63 13.02
CA LEU A 41 4.26 5.77 14.08
C LEU A 41 5.13 4.54 14.36
N LEU A 42 6.05 4.18 13.47
CA LEU A 42 7.01 3.09 13.65
C LEU A 42 8.17 3.56 14.54
N THR A 43 7.90 3.78 15.83
CA THR A 43 8.91 4.12 16.83
C THR A 43 9.79 2.91 17.17
N PRO A 44 10.97 3.11 17.79
CA PRO A 44 11.81 1.99 18.23
C PRO A 44 11.07 0.98 19.12
N GLU A 45 10.15 1.45 19.97
CA GLU A 45 9.34 0.59 20.84
C GLU A 45 8.31 -0.22 20.05
N VAL A 46 7.66 0.39 19.05
CA VAL A 46 6.72 -0.31 18.14
C VAL A 46 7.46 -1.38 17.33
N VAL A 47 8.64 -1.04 16.78
CA VAL A 47 9.49 -1.99 16.04
C VAL A 47 9.94 -3.14 16.94
N THR A 48 10.37 -2.84 18.17
CA THR A 48 10.77 -3.86 19.15
C THR A 48 9.60 -4.77 19.52
N ALA A 49 8.40 -4.21 19.70
CA ALA A 49 7.20 -5.00 19.95
C ALA A 49 6.84 -5.90 18.76
N ALA A 50 6.98 -5.43 17.53
CA ALA A 50 6.76 -6.23 16.33
C ALA A 50 7.73 -7.42 16.23
N ALA A 51 8.99 -7.26 16.67
CA ALA A 51 9.96 -8.36 16.69
C ALA A 51 9.52 -9.54 17.57
N SER A 52 8.68 -9.30 18.59
CA SER A 52 8.12 -10.38 19.43
C SER A 52 7.09 -11.26 18.72
N GLU A 53 6.64 -10.85 17.52
CA GLU A 53 5.79 -11.68 16.67
C GLU A 53 6.60 -12.81 15.99
N VAL A 54 7.94 -12.76 16.00
CA VAL A 54 8.81 -13.82 15.45
C VAL A 54 9.05 -14.90 16.51
N VAL A 55 8.39 -16.03 16.33
CA VAL A 55 8.31 -17.20 17.21
C VAL A 55 8.67 -18.47 16.44
N GLU A 56 8.10 -18.67 15.24
CA GLU A 56 8.31 -19.89 14.46
C GLU A 56 9.53 -19.81 13.52
N GLY A 57 10.02 -18.62 13.21
CA GLY A 57 11.11 -18.41 12.26
C GLY A 57 10.70 -18.68 10.81
N ILE A 58 9.42 -18.52 10.48
CA ILE A 58 8.88 -18.74 9.13
C ILE A 58 8.68 -17.40 8.44
N SER A 59 9.31 -17.22 7.28
CA SER A 59 9.14 -16.06 6.43
C SER A 59 8.25 -16.35 5.22
N VAL A 60 7.34 -15.44 4.89
CA VAL A 60 6.44 -15.50 3.75
C VAL A 60 6.64 -14.26 2.88
N SER A 61 7.05 -14.45 1.62
CA SER A 61 7.10 -13.37 0.63
C SER A 61 5.68 -12.93 0.28
N LEU A 62 5.44 -11.62 0.26
CA LEU A 62 4.14 -11.02 -0.10
C LEU A 62 4.17 -10.36 -1.49
N ASN A 63 5.23 -10.64 -2.26
CA ASN A 63 5.49 -10.04 -3.55
C ASN A 63 4.92 -10.93 -4.66
N TRP A 64 3.89 -10.42 -5.34
CA TRP A 64 3.37 -11.00 -6.56
C TRP A 64 4.37 -10.78 -7.70
N PRO A 65 4.58 -11.76 -8.61
CA PRO A 65 5.59 -11.65 -9.65
C PRO A 65 5.41 -10.39 -10.50
N ILE A 66 6.52 -9.72 -10.82
CA ILE A 66 6.50 -8.67 -11.83
C ILE A 66 6.15 -9.33 -13.17
N GLY A 67 5.15 -8.81 -13.88
CA GLY A 67 4.61 -9.41 -15.10
C GLY A 67 3.50 -10.46 -14.89
N ALA A 68 3.00 -10.64 -13.66
CA ALA A 68 1.86 -11.53 -13.39
C ALA A 68 0.56 -11.08 -14.10
N ILE A 69 0.43 -9.79 -14.39
CA ILE A 69 -0.59 -9.25 -15.32
C ILE A 69 0.08 -9.02 -16.67
N GLU A 70 -0.40 -9.69 -17.72
CA GLU A 70 0.16 -9.54 -19.08
C GLU A 70 0.03 -8.09 -19.58
N LYS A 71 -1.13 -7.47 -19.36
CA LYS A 71 -1.45 -6.09 -19.71
C LYS A 71 -1.93 -5.33 -18.47
N PRO A 72 -1.02 -4.66 -17.75
CA PRO A 72 -1.38 -3.89 -16.57
C PRO A 72 -2.45 -2.83 -16.87
N SER A 73 -3.37 -2.63 -15.91
CA SER A 73 -4.42 -1.61 -15.99
C SER A 73 -3.86 -0.19 -16.14
N PHE A 74 -4.73 0.76 -16.53
CA PHE A 74 -4.38 2.18 -16.69
C PHE A 74 -3.27 2.45 -17.71
N LEU A 75 -3.18 1.63 -18.77
CA LEU A 75 -2.19 1.74 -19.84
C LEU A 75 -0.73 1.70 -19.32
N ARG A 76 -0.50 1.07 -18.16
CA ARG A 76 0.83 0.96 -17.55
C ARG A 76 1.70 0.00 -18.35
N LYS A 77 3.00 0.31 -18.43
CA LYS A 77 4.00 -0.57 -19.05
C LYS A 77 4.13 -1.87 -18.25
N GLY A 78 4.01 -3.01 -18.94
CA GLY A 78 4.30 -4.35 -18.38
C GLY A 78 5.79 -4.63 -18.20
N LEU A 79 6.13 -5.87 -17.85
CA LEU A 79 7.53 -6.28 -17.71
C LEU A 79 8.21 -6.47 -19.06
N GLU A 80 9.30 -5.77 -19.28
CA GLU A 80 10.34 -6.13 -20.23
C GLU A 80 11.55 -6.66 -19.47
N HIS A 81 12.01 -7.86 -19.83
CA HIS A 81 13.16 -8.52 -19.22
C HIS A 81 14.13 -8.96 -20.32
N LYS A 82 15.37 -8.48 -20.24
CA LYS A 82 16.43 -8.79 -21.20
C LYS A 82 17.59 -9.43 -20.47
N ILE A 83 17.92 -10.67 -20.85
CA ILE A 83 19.10 -11.36 -20.34
C ILE A 83 20.33 -10.93 -21.15
N ILE A 84 21.41 -10.61 -20.44
CA ILE A 84 22.74 -10.34 -20.99
C ILE A 84 23.58 -11.59 -20.74
N ASP A 85 24.00 -12.25 -21.81
CA ASP A 85 24.92 -13.38 -21.74
C ASP A 85 26.35 -12.89 -21.91
N PHE A 86 27.19 -13.08 -20.89
CA PHE A 86 28.57 -12.60 -20.95
C PHE A 86 29.40 -13.31 -22.02
N ARG A 87 29.00 -14.50 -22.47
CA ARG A 87 29.66 -15.21 -23.58
C ARG A 87 29.59 -14.44 -24.89
N ASP A 88 28.60 -13.56 -25.04
CA ASP A 88 28.39 -12.69 -26.20
C ASP A 88 28.95 -11.27 -25.99
N SER A 89 29.61 -11.03 -24.86
CA SER A 89 30.16 -9.72 -24.48
C SER A 89 31.66 -9.59 -24.80
N THR A 90 32.22 -8.42 -24.52
CA THR A 90 33.67 -8.18 -24.55
C THR A 90 34.43 -8.92 -23.44
N MET A 91 33.72 -9.52 -22.49
CA MET A 91 34.24 -10.38 -21.42
C MET A 91 33.62 -11.79 -21.52
N PRO A 92 34.13 -12.69 -22.38
CA PRO A 92 33.53 -13.98 -22.67
C PRO A 92 33.76 -14.99 -21.52
N LEU A 93 33.01 -14.82 -20.44
CA LEU A 93 32.99 -15.70 -19.28
C LEU A 93 31.59 -16.31 -19.07
N TYR A 94 31.51 -17.39 -18.31
CA TYR A 94 30.23 -18.00 -17.96
C TYR A 94 29.54 -17.16 -16.89
N GLY A 95 28.51 -16.42 -17.27
CA GLY A 95 27.70 -15.59 -16.38
C GLY A 95 26.57 -14.91 -17.13
N PHE A 96 25.56 -14.48 -16.38
CA PHE A 96 24.41 -13.76 -16.90
C PHE A 96 24.17 -12.53 -16.03
N ASP A 97 23.88 -11.41 -16.69
CA ASP A 97 23.24 -10.24 -16.10
C ASP A 97 21.84 -10.08 -16.72
N ASP A 98 21.05 -9.16 -16.20
CA ASP A 98 19.79 -8.79 -16.82
C ASP A 98 19.47 -7.29 -16.70
N GLU A 99 18.59 -6.84 -17.59
CA GLU A 99 17.95 -5.53 -17.57
C GLU A 99 16.44 -5.74 -17.44
N VAL A 100 15.82 -5.03 -16.48
CA VAL A 100 14.37 -5.03 -16.28
C VAL A 100 13.80 -3.63 -16.48
N SER A 101 12.68 -3.52 -17.19
CA SER A 101 11.95 -2.27 -17.39
C SER A 101 10.45 -2.50 -17.26
N PHE A 102 9.83 -1.80 -16.31
CA PHE A 102 8.41 -1.94 -16.00
C PHE A 102 7.89 -0.65 -15.37
N ASN A 103 6.57 -0.45 -15.36
CA ASN A 103 5.96 0.61 -14.57
C ASN A 103 5.88 0.17 -13.10
N THR A 104 6.32 1.00 -12.15
CA THR A 104 6.40 0.60 -10.73
C THR A 104 5.04 0.35 -10.06
N GLN A 105 3.93 0.63 -10.75
CA GLN A 105 2.56 0.34 -10.34
C GLN A 105 1.94 -0.87 -11.09
N CYS A 106 2.75 -1.75 -11.70
CA CYS A 106 2.24 -2.84 -12.55
C CYS A 106 2.03 -4.21 -11.87
N SER A 107 2.46 -4.37 -10.61
CA SER A 107 2.32 -5.60 -9.81
C SER A 107 2.25 -5.21 -8.33
N SER A 108 2.61 -6.09 -7.38
CA SER A 108 2.73 -5.69 -5.97
C SER A 108 3.52 -4.39 -5.85
N GLN A 109 2.97 -3.41 -5.13
CA GLN A 109 3.57 -2.07 -5.03
C GLN A 109 3.39 -1.45 -3.65
N TRP A 110 4.17 -0.40 -3.41
CA TRP A 110 3.86 0.72 -2.53
C TRP A 110 3.65 1.98 -3.36
N ASP A 111 2.69 2.77 -2.92
CA ASP A 111 2.44 4.13 -3.38
C ASP A 111 3.10 5.13 -2.43
N SER A 112 3.90 6.04 -3.00
CA SER A 112 4.40 7.20 -2.26
C SER A 112 3.27 8.16 -1.92
N LEU A 113 3.53 9.08 -0.99
CA LEU A 113 2.59 10.14 -0.63
C LEU A 113 2.42 11.20 -1.75
N CYS A 114 3.15 11.05 -2.86
CA CYS A 114 3.03 11.82 -4.10
C CYS A 114 2.29 11.08 -5.22
N HIS A 115 1.85 9.83 -5.02
CA HIS A 115 1.24 9.02 -6.07
C HIS A 115 -0.14 9.56 -6.50
N PHE A 116 -0.99 9.89 -5.53
CA PHE A 116 -2.34 10.38 -5.79
C PHE A 116 -2.61 11.67 -4.99
N ASN A 117 -2.70 12.77 -5.71
CA ASN A 117 -2.88 14.10 -5.12
C ASN A 117 -4.33 14.33 -4.68
N HIS A 118 -4.52 15.25 -3.74
CA HIS A 118 -5.85 15.82 -3.48
C HIS A 118 -6.32 16.57 -4.73
N GLN A 119 -7.34 16.02 -5.40
CA GLN A 119 -7.72 16.43 -6.75
C GLN A 119 -8.16 17.90 -6.83
N PRO A 120 -8.96 18.45 -5.89
CA PRO A 120 -9.36 19.86 -5.93
C PRO A 120 -8.20 20.86 -5.85
N THR A 121 -7.10 20.52 -5.17
CA THR A 121 -5.98 21.46 -4.95
C THR A 121 -4.71 21.11 -5.71
N GLY A 122 -4.63 19.90 -6.30
CA GLY A 122 -3.45 19.38 -6.98
C GLY A 122 -2.26 19.15 -6.04
N THR A 123 -2.50 19.00 -4.74
CA THR A 123 -1.45 18.95 -3.71
C THR A 123 -1.26 17.53 -3.19
N ALA A 124 0.00 17.10 -3.09
CA ALA A 124 0.42 15.90 -2.39
C ALA A 124 0.59 16.17 -0.88
N TYR A 125 1.06 15.17 -0.13
CA TYR A 125 1.28 15.30 1.30
C TYR A 125 2.09 16.54 1.71
N ASN A 126 1.67 17.13 2.84
CA ASN A 126 2.28 18.28 3.51
C ASN A 126 2.50 19.53 2.63
N GLY A 127 1.64 19.71 1.61
CA GLY A 127 1.68 20.87 0.74
C GLY A 127 2.58 20.73 -0.48
N THR A 128 3.14 19.53 -0.75
CA THR A 128 3.99 19.32 -1.91
C THR A 128 3.21 19.54 -3.20
N LYS A 129 3.70 20.46 -4.04
CA LYS A 129 3.17 20.78 -5.38
C LYS A 129 4.31 20.82 -6.38
N GLY A 130 4.02 20.41 -7.59
CA GLY A 130 4.95 20.50 -8.71
C GLY A 130 4.53 19.63 -9.87
N SER A 131 5.34 19.67 -10.92
CA SER A 131 5.23 18.82 -12.08
C SER A 131 6.19 17.62 -11.96
N ALA A 132 6.11 16.65 -12.86
CA ALA A 132 6.90 15.41 -12.78
C ALA A 132 8.41 15.64 -12.71
N GLU A 133 8.90 16.78 -13.20
CA GLU A 133 10.30 17.16 -13.23
C GLU A 133 10.93 17.28 -11.83
N ILE A 134 10.17 17.64 -10.78
CA ILE A 134 10.73 17.74 -9.42
C ILE A 134 11.12 16.37 -8.84
N PHE A 135 10.57 15.30 -9.41
CA PHE A 135 10.81 13.92 -9.00
C PHE A 135 11.85 13.20 -9.88
N GLN A 136 12.24 13.81 -11.00
CA GLN A 136 13.32 13.29 -11.85
C GLN A 136 14.67 13.72 -11.27
N GLN A 137 15.19 12.92 -10.36
CA GLN A 137 16.42 13.20 -9.61
C GLN A 137 17.61 12.47 -10.23
N ASN A 138 18.49 13.23 -10.89
CA ASN A 138 19.69 12.69 -11.53
C ASN A 138 20.83 12.50 -10.52
N PHE A 139 21.81 11.68 -10.89
CA PHE A 139 23.01 11.47 -10.09
C PHE A 139 23.70 12.79 -9.71
N GLY A 140 23.89 13.03 -8.42
CA GLY A 140 24.49 14.25 -7.87
C GLY A 140 23.47 15.33 -7.47
N ASP A 141 22.29 15.35 -8.08
CA ASP A 141 21.24 16.36 -7.90
C ASP A 141 20.01 15.80 -7.16
N GLU A 142 20.21 14.75 -6.35
CA GLU A 142 19.16 14.14 -5.56
C GLU A 142 18.70 15.05 -4.42
N ASP A 143 17.43 14.91 -4.02
CA ASP A 143 16.86 15.60 -2.86
C ASP A 143 17.45 15.04 -1.56
N LYS A 144 18.58 15.61 -1.12
CA LYS A 144 19.27 15.21 0.13
C LYS A 144 18.68 15.86 1.38
N ASP A 145 17.85 16.88 1.20
CA ASP A 145 17.26 17.66 2.29
C ASP A 145 15.90 17.12 2.73
N GLU A 146 15.42 16.03 2.11
CA GLU A 146 14.10 15.44 2.35
C GLU A 146 12.96 16.47 2.15
N LYS A 147 12.94 17.12 0.97
CA LYS A 147 11.93 18.12 0.59
C LYS A 147 10.62 17.50 0.11
N TYR A 148 10.70 16.32 -0.51
CA TYR A 148 9.56 15.66 -1.14
C TYR A 148 9.25 14.31 -0.50
N PRO A 149 7.97 13.94 -0.30
CA PRO A 149 7.61 12.69 0.38
C PRO A 149 7.62 11.46 -0.56
N THR A 150 8.80 11.19 -1.12
CA THR A 150 9.08 10.07 -2.03
C THR A 150 9.64 8.86 -1.30
N LEU A 151 9.43 7.66 -1.85
CA LEU A 151 9.71 6.40 -1.13
C LEU A 151 11.20 6.18 -0.80
N ASN A 152 12.13 6.73 -1.56
CA ASN A 152 13.57 6.59 -1.29
C ASN A 152 13.95 7.05 0.12
N HIS A 153 13.24 8.03 0.68
CA HIS A 153 13.54 8.54 2.02
C HIS A 153 13.27 7.52 3.12
N TRP A 154 12.45 6.49 2.88
CA TRP A 154 12.27 5.42 3.85
C TRP A 154 13.60 4.75 4.23
N HIS A 155 14.56 4.69 3.30
CA HIS A 155 15.89 4.13 3.55
C HIS A 155 16.68 4.89 4.63
N SER A 156 16.48 6.21 4.78
CA SER A 156 17.16 6.98 5.84
C SER A 156 16.74 6.56 7.25
N ARG A 157 15.61 5.86 7.36
CA ARG A 157 15.04 5.33 8.61
C ARG A 157 15.12 3.81 8.75
N GLY A 158 15.76 3.11 7.80
CA GLY A 158 15.83 1.65 7.80
C GLY A 158 14.61 0.96 7.18
N CYS A 159 13.87 1.66 6.32
CA CYS A 159 12.67 1.19 5.64
C CYS A 159 11.51 0.85 6.59
N LEU A 160 10.55 0.03 6.13
CA LEU A 160 9.39 -0.34 6.93
C LEU A 160 9.71 -1.61 7.72
N VAL A 161 9.67 -1.49 9.05
CA VAL A 161 9.62 -2.61 9.98
C VAL A 161 8.45 -2.36 10.93
N ALA A 162 7.45 -3.22 10.88
CA ALA A 162 6.19 -2.99 11.59
C ALA A 162 5.59 -4.32 12.07
N ARG A 163 4.51 -4.22 12.84
CA ARG A 163 3.60 -5.35 13.00
C ARG A 163 2.58 -5.31 11.86
N GLY A 164 2.51 -6.38 11.08
CA GLY A 164 1.43 -6.58 10.11
C GLY A 164 0.23 -7.27 10.75
N VAL A 165 -0.97 -6.88 10.35
CA VAL A 165 -2.23 -7.54 10.73
C VAL A 165 -2.99 -7.90 9.46
N LEU A 166 -3.19 -9.20 9.23
CA LEU A 166 -4.01 -9.69 8.12
C LEU A 166 -5.49 -9.68 8.51
N ILE A 167 -6.35 -9.15 7.66
CA ILE A 167 -7.80 -9.34 7.65
C ILE A 167 -8.10 -10.20 6.43
N ASP A 168 -8.33 -11.49 6.67
CA ASP A 168 -8.57 -12.49 5.63
C ASP A 168 -10.06 -12.55 5.30
N TYR A 169 -10.53 -11.50 4.63
CA TYR A 169 -11.93 -11.36 4.23
C TYR A 169 -12.37 -12.54 3.36
N LYS A 170 -11.51 -12.99 2.43
CA LYS A 170 -11.75 -14.18 1.59
C LYS A 170 -12.06 -15.41 2.43
N ALA A 171 -11.14 -15.83 3.29
CA ALA A 171 -11.32 -17.07 4.06
C ALA A 171 -12.52 -16.99 5.02
N TRP A 172 -12.76 -15.81 5.58
CA TRP A 172 -13.94 -15.57 6.41
C TRP A 172 -15.24 -15.68 5.62
N ALA A 173 -15.31 -15.04 4.45
CA ALA A 173 -16.49 -15.07 3.57
C ALA A 173 -16.80 -16.49 3.10
N ASP A 174 -15.79 -17.27 2.68
CA ASP A 174 -15.94 -18.69 2.32
C ASP A 174 -16.57 -19.49 3.46
N LYS A 175 -16.06 -19.34 4.69
CA LYS A 175 -16.55 -20.03 5.88
C LYS A 175 -17.98 -19.62 6.25
N LYS A 176 -18.38 -18.40 5.91
CA LYS A 176 -19.74 -17.87 6.12
C LYS A 176 -20.68 -18.14 4.95
N GLY A 177 -20.18 -18.67 3.83
CA GLY A 177 -20.96 -18.86 2.61
C GLY A 177 -21.35 -17.53 1.94
N ILE A 178 -20.62 -16.44 2.21
CA ILE A 178 -20.83 -15.15 1.58
C ILE A 178 -20.22 -15.19 0.18
N ARG A 179 -20.99 -14.81 -0.83
CA ARG A 179 -20.53 -14.71 -2.22
C ARG A 179 -20.38 -13.25 -2.60
N TYR A 180 -19.29 -12.94 -3.26
CA TYR A 180 -18.97 -11.62 -3.80
C TYR A 180 -18.20 -11.81 -5.12
N ASP A 181 -18.16 -10.77 -5.94
CA ASP A 181 -17.39 -10.73 -7.18
C ASP A 181 -16.16 -9.85 -7.00
N LEU A 182 -15.00 -10.36 -7.39
CA LEU A 182 -13.72 -9.68 -7.33
C LEU A 182 -13.61 -8.58 -8.39
N PHE A 183 -14.27 -8.77 -9.53
CA PHE A 183 -14.20 -7.91 -10.71
C PHE A 183 -15.47 -7.06 -10.88
N ASP A 184 -16.21 -6.86 -9.79
CA ASP A 184 -17.30 -5.91 -9.66
C ASP A 184 -17.04 -4.98 -8.44
N ALA A 185 -17.89 -4.00 -8.22
CA ALA A 185 -17.76 -2.97 -7.19
C ALA A 185 -18.17 -3.45 -5.78
N HIS A 186 -17.75 -4.66 -5.37
CA HIS A 186 -18.01 -5.13 -4.01
C HIS A 186 -17.24 -4.27 -2.99
N ARG A 187 -17.97 -3.68 -2.03
CA ARG A 187 -17.39 -2.75 -1.04
C ARG A 187 -17.35 -3.39 0.33
N ILE A 188 -16.15 -3.74 0.79
CA ILE A 188 -15.93 -4.28 2.14
C ILE A 188 -16.13 -3.16 3.16
N GLN A 189 -17.17 -3.29 3.97
CA GLN A 189 -17.52 -2.29 4.98
C GLN A 189 -16.58 -2.37 6.18
N ILE A 190 -16.36 -1.25 6.86
CA ILE A 190 -15.59 -1.22 8.12
C ILE A 190 -16.18 -2.18 9.17
N SER A 191 -17.51 -2.29 9.23
CA SER A 191 -18.19 -3.21 10.13
C SER A 191 -17.88 -4.68 9.81
N GLU A 192 -17.57 -5.02 8.56
CA GLU A 192 -17.13 -6.37 8.16
C GLU A 192 -15.66 -6.59 8.51
N ILE A 193 -14.80 -5.60 8.33
CA ILE A 193 -13.39 -5.65 8.77
C ILE A 193 -13.30 -5.94 10.27
N GLU A 194 -14.09 -5.26 11.09
CA GLU A 194 -14.17 -5.49 12.54
C GLU A 194 -14.70 -6.89 12.88
N GLN A 195 -15.69 -7.41 12.13
CA GLN A 195 -16.20 -8.77 12.30
C GLN A 195 -15.16 -9.83 11.96
N VAL A 196 -14.38 -9.62 10.90
CA VAL A 196 -13.27 -10.51 10.50
C VAL A 196 -12.18 -10.47 11.57
N ALA A 197 -11.79 -9.28 12.05
CA ALA A 197 -10.81 -9.12 13.12
C ALA A 197 -11.24 -9.88 14.39
N ALA A 198 -12.50 -9.73 14.81
CA ALA A 198 -13.08 -10.46 15.92
C ALA A 198 -13.11 -11.98 15.68
N HIS A 199 -13.42 -12.43 14.46
CA HIS A 199 -13.40 -13.85 14.10
C HIS A 199 -12.00 -14.47 14.20
N GLN A 200 -10.99 -13.70 13.80
CA GLN A 200 -9.58 -14.10 13.83
C GLN A 200 -8.94 -13.94 15.22
N GLY A 201 -9.64 -13.29 16.16
CA GLY A 201 -9.10 -12.99 17.49
C GLY A 201 -7.95 -11.98 17.48
N VAL A 202 -7.88 -11.11 16.47
CA VAL A 202 -6.82 -10.09 16.35
C VAL A 202 -7.33 -8.72 16.79
N SER A 203 -6.46 -7.94 17.43
CA SER A 203 -6.72 -6.55 17.82
C SER A 203 -5.73 -5.62 17.14
N PHE A 204 -6.21 -4.45 16.73
CA PHE A 204 -5.40 -3.39 16.13
C PHE A 204 -4.65 -2.59 17.19
N ARG A 205 -3.42 -2.19 16.87
CA ARG A 205 -2.53 -1.37 17.67
C ARG A 205 -2.02 -0.20 16.82
N GLN A 206 -1.68 0.90 17.48
CA GLN A 206 -1.01 2.02 16.81
C GLN A 206 0.29 1.56 16.15
N GLY A 207 0.51 1.97 14.90
CA GLY A 207 1.66 1.61 14.09
C GLY A 207 1.52 0.28 13.35
N ASP A 208 0.40 -0.43 13.47
CA ASP A 208 0.14 -1.61 12.66
C ASP A 208 0.07 -1.26 11.17
N VAL A 209 0.45 -2.22 10.31
CA VAL A 209 0.09 -2.21 8.90
C VAL A 209 -1.11 -3.12 8.70
N LEU A 210 -2.25 -2.54 8.31
CA LEU A 210 -3.48 -3.31 8.05
C LEU A 210 -3.43 -3.90 6.64
N ILE A 211 -3.56 -5.22 6.53
CA ILE A 211 -3.49 -5.94 5.26
C ILE A 211 -4.82 -6.62 4.99
N ILE A 212 -5.49 -6.29 3.88
CA ILE A 212 -6.78 -6.89 3.50
C ILE A 212 -6.57 -7.92 2.39
N ARG A 213 -6.97 -9.17 2.63
CA ARG A 213 -7.01 -10.21 1.59
C ARG A 213 -8.42 -10.43 1.07
N THR A 214 -8.60 -10.18 -0.21
CA THR A 214 -9.85 -10.36 -0.95
C THR A 214 -9.86 -11.62 -1.82
N GLY A 215 -8.69 -12.16 -2.18
CA GLY A 215 -8.51 -13.25 -3.13
C GLY A 215 -8.26 -12.78 -4.58
N PHE A 216 -8.01 -11.49 -4.79
CA PHE A 216 -7.92 -10.90 -6.13
C PHE A 216 -6.67 -11.36 -6.92
N THR A 217 -5.47 -11.27 -6.33
CA THR A 217 -4.23 -11.79 -6.96
C THR A 217 -4.29 -13.30 -7.17
N GLU A 218 -4.88 -14.06 -6.23
CA GLU A 218 -5.13 -15.50 -6.35
C GLU A 218 -5.96 -15.81 -7.60
N ALA A 219 -7.08 -15.09 -7.81
CA ALA A 219 -7.93 -15.29 -8.96
C ALA A 219 -7.21 -14.96 -10.28
N LEU A 220 -6.56 -13.80 -10.38
CA LEU A 220 -5.83 -13.40 -11.59
C LEU A 220 -4.68 -14.34 -11.94
N SER A 221 -4.04 -14.96 -10.94
CA SER A 221 -2.94 -15.92 -11.16
C SER A 221 -3.40 -17.20 -11.85
N THR A 222 -4.70 -17.49 -11.86
CA THR A 222 -5.27 -18.65 -12.57
C THR A 222 -5.68 -18.34 -14.02
N MET A 223 -5.62 -17.06 -14.42
CA MET A 223 -6.08 -16.57 -15.71
C MET A 223 -4.91 -16.40 -16.69
N ASN A 224 -5.15 -16.64 -17.98
CA ASN A 224 -4.25 -16.18 -19.04
C ASN A 224 -4.48 -14.69 -19.35
N GLY A 225 -3.58 -14.06 -20.11
CA GLY A 225 -3.63 -12.62 -20.35
C GLY A 225 -4.88 -12.09 -21.07
N GLN A 226 -5.54 -12.90 -21.91
CA GLN A 226 -6.84 -12.54 -22.50
C GLN A 226 -7.95 -12.51 -21.43
N GLN A 227 -8.01 -13.54 -20.58
CA GLN A 227 -8.97 -13.60 -19.47
C GLN A 227 -8.74 -12.48 -18.45
N GLN A 228 -7.47 -12.18 -18.13
CA GLN A 228 -7.13 -11.03 -17.29
C GLN A 228 -7.62 -9.71 -17.93
N SER A 229 -7.37 -9.51 -19.22
CA SER A 229 -7.83 -8.32 -19.94
C SER A 229 -9.34 -8.17 -19.91
N GLU A 230 -10.09 -9.26 -20.07
CA GLU A 230 -11.55 -9.28 -19.98
C GLU A 230 -12.04 -8.95 -18.57
N ALA A 231 -11.48 -9.59 -17.54
CA ALA A 231 -11.84 -9.37 -16.14
C ALA A 231 -11.59 -7.93 -15.69
N LEU A 232 -10.52 -7.30 -16.19
CA LEU A 232 -10.12 -5.94 -15.80
C LEU A 232 -10.75 -4.85 -16.68
N SER A 233 -11.42 -5.20 -17.78
CA SER A 233 -11.89 -4.25 -18.81
C SER A 233 -12.89 -3.22 -18.31
N ALA A 234 -13.69 -3.57 -17.29
CA ALA A 234 -14.72 -2.71 -16.74
C ALA A 234 -14.20 -1.66 -15.74
N TYR A 235 -12.92 -1.74 -15.32
CA TYR A 235 -12.36 -0.93 -14.23
C TYR A 235 -13.18 -1.00 -12.93
N ARG A 236 -13.71 -2.20 -12.64
CA ARG A 236 -14.48 -2.51 -11.44
C ARG A 236 -13.73 -3.54 -10.63
N THR A 237 -13.53 -3.26 -9.36
CA THR A 237 -12.76 -4.14 -8.48
C THR A 237 -13.29 -4.07 -7.07
N ILE A 238 -13.29 -5.21 -6.38
CA ILE A 238 -13.48 -5.26 -4.95
C ILE A 238 -12.46 -4.36 -4.23
N GLY A 239 -12.84 -3.84 -3.08
CA GLY A 239 -11.93 -3.17 -2.16
C GLY A 239 -12.65 -2.69 -0.91
N VAL A 240 -11.95 -1.94 -0.07
CA VAL A 240 -12.56 -1.31 1.11
C VAL A 240 -13.55 -0.23 0.69
N ASP A 241 -14.62 -0.04 1.46
CA ASP A 241 -15.57 1.05 1.24
C ASP A 241 -14.88 2.42 1.23
N GLY A 242 -14.94 3.09 0.08
CA GLY A 242 -14.29 4.37 -0.18
C GLY A 242 -15.10 5.57 0.32
N SER A 243 -15.28 5.70 1.62
CA SER A 243 -16.04 6.80 2.24
C SER A 243 -15.22 7.61 3.25
N LYS A 244 -15.68 8.82 3.57
CA LYS A 244 -15.07 9.65 4.61
C LYS A 244 -15.13 8.97 5.99
N GLU A 245 -16.20 8.23 6.28
CA GLU A 245 -16.33 7.48 7.53
C GLU A 245 -15.30 6.34 7.61
N SER A 246 -15.05 5.65 6.48
CA SER A 246 -13.92 4.71 6.40
C SER A 246 -12.59 5.41 6.66
N ALA A 247 -12.30 6.53 5.98
CA ALA A 247 -11.07 7.29 6.19
C ALA A 247 -10.87 7.70 7.66
N LYS A 248 -11.93 8.19 8.30
CA LYS A 248 -11.95 8.52 9.73
C LYS A 248 -11.62 7.31 10.61
N TRP A 249 -12.20 6.14 10.34
CA TRP A 249 -11.88 4.94 11.08
C TRP A 249 -10.40 4.55 10.96
N PHE A 250 -9.83 4.58 9.76
CA PHE A 250 -8.42 4.28 9.53
C PHE A 250 -7.48 5.24 10.28
N TRP A 251 -7.78 6.54 10.25
CA TRP A 251 -7.01 7.53 11.02
C TRP A 251 -7.07 7.26 12.53
N ASN A 252 -8.26 7.06 13.08
CA ASN A 252 -8.45 6.84 14.52
C ASN A 252 -7.88 5.49 15.00
N ARG A 253 -7.66 4.53 14.10
CA ARG A 253 -6.92 3.28 14.41
C ARG A 253 -5.41 3.47 14.40
N HIS A 254 -4.91 4.59 13.86
CA HIS A 254 -3.50 4.96 13.85
C HIS A 254 -2.61 3.90 13.17
N PHE A 255 -3.03 3.41 12.00
CA PHE A 255 -2.20 2.52 11.18
C PHE A 255 -1.00 3.28 10.61
N ALA A 256 0.15 2.61 10.50
CA ALA A 256 1.33 3.17 9.85
C ALA A 256 1.21 3.14 8.33
N ALA A 257 0.54 2.13 7.79
CA ALA A 257 0.27 1.96 6.36
C ALA A 257 -0.89 0.98 6.16
N VAL A 258 -1.37 0.86 4.93
CA VAL A 258 -2.35 -0.17 4.55
C VAL A 258 -1.86 -0.95 3.33
N ALA A 259 -2.26 -2.21 3.19
CA ALA A 259 -2.02 -2.96 1.96
C ALA A 259 -3.17 -3.92 1.63
N GLY A 260 -3.25 -4.35 0.38
CA GLY A 260 -4.20 -5.37 -0.06
C GLY A 260 -3.78 -6.07 -1.34
N ASP A 261 -4.55 -7.07 -1.74
CA ASP A 261 -4.32 -7.88 -2.94
C ASP A 261 -5.13 -7.43 -4.17
N ALA A 262 -5.96 -6.41 -4.05
CA ALA A 262 -6.72 -5.83 -5.16
C ALA A 262 -5.91 -4.79 -5.96
N ILE A 263 -6.41 -4.40 -7.14
CA ILE A 263 -5.81 -3.35 -8.01
C ILE A 263 -5.79 -1.98 -7.35
N ALA A 264 -6.79 -1.70 -6.53
CA ALA A 264 -6.91 -0.51 -5.72
C ALA A 264 -7.21 -0.95 -4.29
N PHE A 265 -6.71 -0.25 -3.28
CA PHE A 265 -7.05 -0.59 -1.89
C PHE A 265 -8.55 -0.41 -1.59
N GLU A 266 -9.16 0.64 -2.14
CA GLU A 266 -10.60 0.91 -2.05
C GLU A 266 -11.35 0.36 -3.27
N ALA A 267 -12.64 0.07 -3.10
CA ALA A 267 -13.47 -0.48 -4.16
C ALA A 267 -13.67 0.51 -5.32
N MET A 268 -13.55 -0.01 -6.55
CA MET A 268 -13.73 0.77 -7.78
C MET A 268 -15.01 0.37 -8.52
N PRO A 269 -15.74 1.35 -9.13
CA PRO A 269 -15.48 2.79 -9.11
C PRO A 269 -15.80 3.42 -7.74
N PRO A 270 -15.32 4.64 -7.44
CA PRO A 270 -15.78 5.39 -6.26
C PRO A 270 -17.26 5.78 -6.39
N LEU A 271 -17.88 6.18 -5.29
CA LEU A 271 -19.24 6.73 -5.28
C LEU A 271 -19.23 8.24 -5.07
N ASN A 272 -20.14 8.94 -5.74
CA ASN A 272 -20.49 10.32 -5.44
C ASN A 272 -21.36 10.38 -4.17
N ASP A 273 -21.57 11.58 -3.62
CA ASP A 273 -22.39 11.79 -2.41
C ASP A 273 -23.85 11.31 -2.54
N ASP A 274 -24.38 11.26 -3.78
CA ASP A 274 -25.72 10.76 -4.09
C ASP A 274 -25.79 9.23 -4.30
N GLY A 275 -24.66 8.53 -4.12
CA GLY A 275 -24.52 7.09 -4.28
C GLY A 275 -24.34 6.61 -5.72
N THR A 276 -24.26 7.52 -6.71
CA THR A 276 -23.96 7.16 -8.10
C THR A 276 -22.47 6.89 -8.29
N GLU A 277 -22.11 6.12 -9.32
CA GLU A 277 -20.70 5.83 -9.64
C GLU A 277 -19.98 7.09 -10.14
N GLY A 278 -18.79 7.34 -9.58
CA GLY A 278 -17.93 8.47 -9.90
C GLY A 278 -16.71 8.08 -10.75
N PRO A 279 -16.00 9.08 -11.30
CA PRO A 279 -14.73 8.85 -12.00
C PRO A 279 -13.63 8.43 -11.02
N VAL A 280 -12.53 7.83 -11.51
CA VAL A 280 -11.36 7.42 -10.70
C VAL A 280 -10.75 8.58 -9.89
N SER A 281 -10.86 9.83 -10.35
CA SER A 281 -10.45 11.00 -9.57
C SER A 281 -11.26 11.18 -8.27
N GLY A 282 -12.40 10.52 -8.13
CA GLY A 282 -13.24 10.51 -6.93
C GLY A 282 -12.83 9.50 -5.87
N LEU A 283 -11.74 8.74 -6.05
CA LEU A 283 -11.24 7.80 -5.04
C LEU A 283 -10.98 8.54 -3.72
N VAL A 284 -11.67 8.11 -2.67
CA VAL A 284 -11.73 8.84 -1.40
C VAL A 284 -10.56 8.44 -0.52
N LEU A 285 -10.34 7.14 -0.32
CA LEU A 285 -9.27 6.65 0.54
C LEU A 285 -7.89 6.97 -0.05
N HIS A 286 -7.70 6.92 -1.36
CA HIS A 286 -6.44 7.34 -1.99
C HIS A 286 -6.06 8.77 -1.63
N GLN A 287 -7.02 9.70 -1.71
CA GLN A 287 -6.78 11.10 -1.35
C GLN A 287 -6.55 11.25 0.15
N TYR A 288 -7.39 10.65 0.99
CA TYR A 288 -7.24 10.76 2.44
C TYR A 288 -5.93 10.13 2.92
N PHE A 289 -5.60 8.92 2.47
CA PHE A 289 -4.42 8.21 2.93
C PHE A 289 -3.16 8.90 2.43
N LEU A 290 -2.97 9.02 1.11
CA LEU A 290 -1.70 9.50 0.57
C LEU A 290 -1.51 11.00 0.82
N SER A 291 -2.47 11.82 0.39
CA SER A 291 -2.31 13.27 0.39
C SER A 291 -2.61 13.93 1.73
N LEU A 292 -3.58 13.44 2.51
CA LEU A 292 -4.03 14.14 3.73
C LEU A 292 -3.36 13.58 4.99
N PHE A 293 -3.42 12.26 5.19
CA PHE A 293 -2.86 11.59 6.37
C PHE A 293 -1.36 11.37 6.26
N GLY A 294 -0.85 11.17 5.04
CA GLY A 294 0.49 10.69 4.80
C GLY A 294 0.64 9.18 5.07
N MET A 295 -0.40 8.40 4.77
CA MET A 295 -0.48 6.96 4.94
C MET A 295 -0.25 6.24 3.61
N PRO A 296 0.87 5.50 3.47
CA PRO A 296 1.18 4.75 2.26
C PRO A 296 0.18 3.62 1.99
N ILE A 297 -0.03 3.31 0.70
CA ILE A 297 -0.92 2.25 0.22
C ILE A 297 -0.10 1.17 -0.49
N GLY A 298 -0.32 -0.08 -0.12
CA GLY A 298 0.21 -1.25 -0.81
C GLY A 298 -0.88 -1.96 -1.61
N GLU A 299 -0.62 -2.27 -2.88
CA GLU A 299 -1.63 -2.84 -3.77
C GLU A 299 -1.08 -4.07 -4.48
N LEU A 300 -1.96 -4.99 -4.90
CA LEU A 300 -1.62 -6.23 -5.59
C LEU A 300 -0.64 -7.14 -4.83
N TRP A 301 -0.67 -7.16 -3.50
CA TRP A 301 0.16 -8.07 -2.72
C TRP A 301 -0.28 -9.53 -2.92
N ASP A 302 0.66 -10.48 -2.88
CA ASP A 302 0.35 -11.91 -2.86
C ASP A 302 0.14 -12.37 -1.43
N LEU A 303 -1.11 -12.67 -1.08
CA LEU A 303 -1.53 -12.96 0.29
C LEU A 303 -1.98 -14.40 0.49
N GLU A 304 -1.90 -15.27 -0.53
CA GLU A 304 -2.41 -16.64 -0.41
C GLU A 304 -1.56 -17.48 0.57
N ALA A 305 -0.24 -17.43 0.43
CA ALA A 305 0.67 -18.13 1.34
C ALA A 305 0.59 -17.57 2.77
N LEU A 306 0.38 -16.25 2.90
CA LEU A 306 0.20 -15.61 4.19
C LEU A 306 -1.08 -16.09 4.89
N SER A 307 -2.21 -16.11 4.17
CA SER A 307 -3.48 -16.63 4.66
C SER A 307 -3.35 -18.06 5.19
N LYS A 308 -2.70 -18.95 4.41
CA LYS A 308 -2.45 -20.35 4.81
C LYS A 308 -1.61 -20.42 6.08
N THR A 309 -0.56 -19.61 6.17
CA THR A 309 0.34 -19.57 7.34
C THR A 309 -0.39 -19.05 8.59
N CYS A 310 -1.16 -17.96 8.47
CA CYS A 310 -1.99 -17.44 9.55
C CYS A 310 -3.00 -18.49 10.06
N SER A 311 -3.67 -19.17 9.13
CA SER A 311 -4.64 -20.23 9.45
C SER A 311 -3.98 -21.43 10.15
N GLN A 312 -2.78 -21.84 9.69
CA GLN A 312 -2.01 -22.92 10.30
C GLN A 312 -1.65 -22.62 11.76
N PHE A 313 -1.24 -21.40 12.07
CA PHE A 313 -0.85 -21.00 13.43
C PHE A 313 -2.00 -20.42 14.27
N GLY A 314 -3.17 -20.20 13.67
CA GLY A 314 -4.28 -19.49 14.33
C GLY A 314 -3.93 -18.06 14.74
N ARG A 315 -2.98 -17.42 14.05
CA ARG A 315 -2.41 -16.11 14.39
C ARG A 315 -2.37 -15.23 13.14
N TYR A 316 -2.99 -14.06 13.22
CA TYR A 316 -3.17 -13.14 12.09
C TYR A 316 -2.39 -11.83 12.26
N SER A 317 -1.43 -11.82 13.18
CA SER A 317 -0.40 -10.79 13.31
C SER A 317 0.98 -11.41 13.15
N PHE A 318 1.92 -10.62 12.62
CA PHE A 318 3.29 -11.05 12.31
C PHE A 318 4.20 -9.83 12.27
N MET A 319 5.51 -10.06 12.33
CA MET A 319 6.47 -9.01 11.98
C MET A 319 6.42 -8.82 10.46
N LEU A 320 6.34 -7.57 10.02
CA LEU A 320 6.34 -7.21 8.62
C LEU A 320 7.58 -6.36 8.34
N THR A 321 8.35 -6.76 7.33
CA THR A 321 9.45 -5.95 6.80
C THR A 321 9.17 -5.63 5.34
N SER A 322 9.49 -4.42 4.90
CA SER A 322 9.41 -4.04 3.50
C SER A 322 10.48 -3.01 3.17
N SER A 323 11.21 -3.25 2.08
CA SER A 323 12.28 -2.38 1.60
C SER A 323 12.09 -2.06 0.11
N PRO A 324 11.33 -1.00 -0.22
CA PRO A 324 11.18 -0.50 -1.58
C PRO A 324 12.53 -0.24 -2.26
N LEU A 325 12.54 -0.14 -3.60
CA LEU A 325 13.70 0.30 -4.36
C LEU A 325 14.17 1.67 -3.88
N ASN A 326 15.48 1.82 -3.71
CA ASN A 326 16.09 3.09 -3.34
C ASN A 326 16.35 3.96 -4.59
N VAL A 327 15.26 4.43 -5.21
CA VAL A 327 15.32 5.27 -6.41
C VAL A 327 14.97 6.70 -6.02
N PRO A 328 15.91 7.66 -6.07
CA PRO A 328 15.65 9.06 -5.74
C PRO A 328 14.41 9.61 -6.48
N GLY A 329 13.50 10.23 -5.73
CA GLY A 329 12.26 10.79 -6.29
C GLY A 329 11.18 9.77 -6.64
N SER A 330 11.33 8.49 -6.27
CA SER A 330 10.38 7.43 -6.64
C SER A 330 8.96 7.66 -6.13
N ILE A 331 7.99 7.62 -7.07
CA ILE A 331 6.55 7.76 -6.81
C ILE A 331 5.89 6.44 -6.38
N GLY A 332 6.45 5.31 -6.79
CA GLY A 332 6.03 3.99 -6.36
C GLY A 332 7.13 2.98 -6.60
N SER A 333 7.00 1.80 -5.99
CA SER A 333 8.01 0.76 -6.03
C SER A 333 7.40 -0.61 -5.74
N PRO A 334 7.93 -1.71 -6.28
CA PRO A 334 7.73 -3.03 -5.70
C PRO A 334 8.03 -3.01 -4.19
N PRO A 335 7.25 -3.72 -3.37
CA PRO A 335 7.31 -3.53 -1.93
C PRO A 335 8.49 -4.26 -1.30
N ASN A 336 8.95 -5.36 -1.90
CA ASN A 336 9.91 -6.28 -1.28
C ASN A 336 9.47 -6.62 0.16
N ALA A 337 8.22 -7.04 0.28
CA ALA A 337 7.54 -7.27 1.56
C ALA A 337 7.64 -8.73 2.00
N ILE A 338 7.92 -8.93 3.29
CA ILE A 338 8.08 -10.23 3.93
C ILE A 338 7.34 -10.20 5.28
N ALA A 339 6.43 -11.14 5.48
CA ALA A 339 5.85 -11.45 6.79
C ALA A 339 6.71 -12.50 7.49
N ILE A 340 6.96 -12.34 8.79
CA ILE A 340 7.81 -13.23 9.60
C ILE A 340 7.05 -13.61 10.87
N PHE A 341 6.91 -14.91 11.09
CA PHE A 341 6.21 -15.54 12.21
C PHE A 341 7.12 -16.16 13.24
#